data_AF-A0A484ZRN8-F1
#
_entry.id   AF-A0A484ZRN8-F1
#
_cell.length_a   1.000
_cell.length_b   1.000
_cell.length_c   1.000
_cell.angle_alpha   90.00
_cell.angle_beta   90.00
_cell.angle_gamma   90.00
#
_symmetry.space_group_name_H-M   'P 1'
#
loop_
_entity.id
_entity.type
_entity.pdbx_description
1 polymer ?
#
loop_
_entity_poly.entity_id
_entity_poly.type
_entity_poly.pdbx_seq_one_letter_code
_entity_poly.pdbx_strand_id
1 'polypeptide(L)'
;MASVLSGQFITENRYPLDPADFGRCVRLIRAVPELEPSLSQMRDFGKEWAAVVNNWSYWTQLYDNKQGEELYKEMKTAYSAAPVPEDYQ
;
A
#
# COMPACT_ATOMS: atom_id res chain seq x y z
N MET A 1 -4.02 1.24 6.54
CA MET A 1 -2.77 1.92 6.98
C MET A 1 -2.96 2.62 8.32
N ALA A 2 -3.72 3.71 8.40
CA ALA A 2 -3.82 4.49 9.65
C ALA A 2 -4.30 3.70 10.88
N SER A 3 -5.28 2.80 10.74
CA SER A 3 -5.74 1.94 11.85
C SER A 3 -4.70 0.92 12.30
N VAL A 4 -4.02 0.28 11.34
CA VAL A 4 -2.91 -0.67 11.62
C VAL A 4 -1.76 0.03 12.33
N LEU A 5 -1.36 1.23 11.88
CA LEU A 5 -0.26 2.00 12.46
C LEU A 5 -0.58 2.59 13.83
N SER A 6 -1.86 2.80 14.15
CA SER A 6 -2.29 3.38 15.44
C SER A 6 -2.73 2.34 16.47
N GLY A 7 -2.81 1.05 16.09
CA GLY A 7 -3.29 -0.03 16.98
C GLY A 7 -4.76 0.11 17.41
N GLN A 8 -5.51 1.05 16.83
CA GLN A 8 -6.93 1.25 17.12
C GLN A 8 -7.73 0.88 15.86
N PHE A 9 -8.59 -0.14 16.02
CA PHE A 9 -9.53 -0.74 15.05
C PHE A 9 -8.96 -1.80 14.10
N ILE A 10 -9.43 -3.04 14.27
CA ILE A 10 -9.32 -4.11 13.26
C ILE A 10 -10.36 -3.82 12.19
N THR A 11 -9.94 -3.14 11.12
CA THR A 11 -10.69 -3.16 9.86
C THR A 11 -10.21 -4.37 9.06
N GLU A 12 -11.05 -4.92 8.18
CA GLU A 12 -10.57 -5.78 7.08
C GLU A 12 -9.31 -5.15 6.47
N ASN A 13 -8.30 -5.95 6.15
CA ASN A 13 -6.96 -5.53 5.70
C ASN A 13 -7.01 -4.71 4.40
N ARG A 14 -7.50 -3.46 4.46
CA ARG A 14 -7.63 -2.58 3.30
C ARG A 14 -6.25 -2.08 2.92
N TYR A 15 -5.75 -2.59 1.81
CA TYR A 15 -4.58 -2.12 1.07
C TYR A 15 -5.00 -1.09 0.00
N PRO A 16 -4.09 -0.26 -0.53
CA PRO A 16 -4.41 0.68 -1.59
C PRO A 16 -4.84 -0.04 -2.88
N LEU A 17 -6.03 0.26 -3.41
CA LEU A 17 -6.57 -0.40 -4.61
C LEU A 17 -6.18 0.32 -5.90
N ASP A 18 -5.90 1.62 -5.81
CA ASP A 18 -5.58 2.48 -6.94
C ASP A 18 -4.53 3.57 -6.58
N PRO A 19 -4.04 4.35 -7.56
CA PRO A 19 -3.08 5.44 -7.32
C PRO A 19 -3.56 6.49 -6.32
N ALA A 20 -4.87 6.75 -6.22
CA ALA A 20 -5.41 7.73 -5.29
C ALA A 20 -5.35 7.21 -3.84
N ASP A 21 -5.65 5.92 -3.64
CA ASP A 21 -5.48 5.22 -2.37
C ASP A 21 -4.02 5.15 -1.94
N PHE A 22 -3.12 4.80 -2.86
CA PHE A 22 -1.69 4.81 -2.61
C PHE A 22 -1.19 6.23 -2.26
N GLY A 23 -1.67 7.24 -2.98
CA GLY A 23 -1.37 8.64 -2.68
C GLY A 23 -1.81 9.08 -1.28
N ARG A 24 -2.93 8.54 -0.74
CA ARG A 24 -3.31 8.78 0.66
C ARG A 24 -2.29 8.19 1.63
N CYS A 25 -1.74 7.02 1.35
CA CYS A 25 -0.68 6.40 2.13
C CYS A 25 0.61 7.23 2.11
N VAL A 26 1.06 7.65 0.92
CA VAL A 26 2.25 8.51 0.77
C VAL A 26 2.10 9.82 1.54
N ARG A 27 0.93 10.48 1.42
CA ARG A 27 0.67 11.74 2.14
C ARG A 27 0.65 11.55 3.66
N LEU A 28 0.18 10.42 4.18
CA LEU A 28 0.25 10.12 5.61
C LEU A 28 1.71 10.04 6.09
N ILE A 29 2.55 9.25 5.41
CA ILE A 29 3.96 9.10 5.79
C ILE A 29 4.72 10.42 5.66
N ARG A 30 4.43 11.22 4.63
CA ARG A 30 5.02 12.57 4.50
C ARG A 30 4.58 13.53 5.60
N ALA A 31 3.33 13.39 6.08
CA ALA A 31 2.82 14.21 7.16
C ALA A 31 3.34 13.77 8.54
N VAL A 32 3.68 12.49 8.70
CA VAL A 32 4.21 11.89 9.93
C VAL A 32 5.40 10.97 9.59
N PRO A 33 6.58 11.54 9.30
CA PRO A 33 7.76 10.77 8.86
C PRO A 33 8.20 9.70 9.86
N GLU A 34 7.88 9.87 11.14
CA GLU A 34 8.17 8.90 12.21
C GLU A 34 7.46 7.55 12.00
N LEU A 35 6.44 7.49 11.14
CA LEU A 35 5.76 6.25 10.75
C LEU A 35 6.47 5.49 9.62
N GLU A 36 7.46 6.08 8.95
CA GLU A 36 8.17 5.42 7.85
C GLU A 36 8.83 4.08 8.26
N PRO A 37 9.48 3.96 9.43
CA PRO A 37 9.99 2.67 9.91
C PRO A 37 8.89 1.62 10.07
N SER A 38 7.67 2.04 10.43
CA SER A 38 6.51 1.15 10.61
C SER A 38 5.90 0.67 9.29
N LEU A 39 6.26 1.26 8.13
CA LEU A 39 5.87 0.69 6.83
C LEU A 39 6.33 -0.76 6.69
N SER A 40 7.51 -1.09 7.23
CA SER A 40 8.04 -2.46 7.19
C SER A 40 7.11 -3.48 7.87
N GLN A 41 6.43 -3.06 8.95
CA GLN A 41 5.48 -3.88 9.70
C GLN A 41 4.21 -4.19 8.90
N MET A 42 3.86 -3.33 7.92
CA MET A 42 2.70 -3.58 7.07
C MET A 42 2.84 -4.88 6.27
N ARG A 43 4.07 -5.35 6.00
CA ARG A 43 4.35 -6.58 5.26
C ARG A 43 3.67 -7.82 5.88
N ASP A 44 3.42 -7.80 7.19
CA ASP A 44 2.80 -8.91 7.93
C ASP A 44 1.27 -8.94 7.79
N PHE A 45 0.65 -7.93 7.17
CA PHE A 45 -0.81 -7.79 7.03
C PHE A 45 -1.35 -8.33 5.70
N GLY A 46 -0.69 -9.35 5.15
CA GLY A 46 -1.10 -10.03 3.92
C GLY A 46 -0.25 -9.66 2.71
N LYS A 47 -0.39 -10.47 1.66
CA LYS A 47 0.41 -10.41 0.44
C LYS A 47 0.30 -9.08 -0.31
N GLU A 48 -0.86 -8.42 -0.27
CA GLU A 48 -1.05 -7.12 -0.91
C GLU A 48 -0.29 -6.02 -0.19
N TRP A 49 -0.28 -6.02 1.15
CA TRP A 49 0.57 -5.10 1.90
C TRP A 49 2.05 -5.42 1.73
N ALA A 50 2.43 -6.70 1.66
CA ALA A 50 3.80 -7.07 1.31
C ALA A 50 4.21 -6.52 -0.06
N ALA A 51 3.34 -6.60 -1.07
CA ALA A 51 3.58 -6.00 -2.38
C ALA A 51 3.73 -4.47 -2.31
N VAL A 52 2.88 -3.78 -1.53
CA VAL A 52 2.99 -2.32 -1.32
C VAL A 52 4.34 -1.95 -0.71
N VAL A 53 4.75 -2.64 0.37
CA VAL A 53 6.00 -2.35 1.07
C VAL A 53 7.21 -2.63 0.19
N ASN A 54 7.21 -3.75 -0.54
CA ASN A 54 8.33 -4.13 -1.40
C ASN A 54 8.52 -3.18 -2.59
N ASN A 55 7.44 -2.54 -3.07
CA ASN A 55 7.49 -1.61 -4.20
C ASN A 55 7.42 -0.13 -3.79
N TRP A 56 7.41 0.17 -2.49
CA TRP A 56 7.11 1.50 -1.95
C TRP A 56 7.93 2.62 -2.60
N SER A 57 9.25 2.45 -2.70
CA SER A 57 10.15 3.46 -3.29
C SER A 57 9.83 3.74 -4.76
N TYR A 58 9.68 2.68 -5.56
CA TYR A 58 9.39 2.80 -6.99
C TYR A 58 8.00 3.41 -7.23
N TRP A 59 6.97 2.95 -6.52
CA TRP A 59 5.63 3.47 -6.65
C TRP A 59 5.51 4.92 -6.18
N THR A 60 6.27 5.32 -5.17
CA THR A 60 6.35 6.72 -4.73
C THR A 60 6.93 7.61 -5.83
N GLN A 61 7.95 7.15 -6.56
CA GLN A 61 8.50 7.89 -7.71
C GLN A 61 7.46 8.07 -8.83
N LEU A 62 6.71 7.00 -9.18
CA LEU A 62 5.64 7.10 -10.18
C LEU A 62 4.55 8.08 -9.72
N TYR A 63 4.17 8.04 -8.44
CA TYR A 63 3.22 8.99 -7.86
C TYR A 63 3.70 10.44 -7.94
N ASP A 64 4.96 10.71 -7.57
CA ASP A 64 5.54 12.05 -7.60
C ASP A 64 5.67 12.60 -9.02
N ASN A 65 5.97 11.74 -9.99
CA ASN A 65 6.04 12.07 -11.40
C ASN A 65 4.67 12.18 -12.07
N LYS A 66 3.57 12.02 -11.31
CA LYS A 66 2.18 12.04 -11.81
C LYS A 66 1.89 10.94 -12.85
N GLN A 67 2.60 9.82 -12.79
CA GLN A 67 2.47 8.68 -13.69
C GLN A 67 1.39 7.70 -13.19
N GLY A 68 0.16 8.21 -13.01
CA GLY A 68 -0.93 7.45 -12.39
C GLY A 68 -1.33 6.17 -13.13
N GLU A 69 -1.34 6.19 -14.47
CA GLU A 69 -1.66 5.00 -15.28
C GLU A 69 -0.61 3.89 -15.12
N GLU A 70 0.66 4.27 -15.08
CA GLU A 70 1.77 3.31 -14.91
C GLU A 70 1.76 2.72 -13.51
N LEU A 71 1.58 3.58 -12.49
CA LEU A 71 1.42 3.16 -11.11
C LEU A 71 0.25 2.16 -10.96
N TYR A 72 -0.88 2.41 -11.62
CA TYR A 72 -2.00 1.48 -11.58
C TYR A 72 -1.65 0.10 -12.19
N LYS A 73 -0.97 0.07 -13.35
CA LYS A 73 -0.54 -1.20 -13.98
C LYS A 73 0.40 -1.98 -13.08
N GLU A 74 1.38 -1.31 -12.48
CA GLU A 74 2.33 -1.90 -11.55
C GLU A 74 1.63 -2.48 -10.32
N MET A 75 0.69 -1.73 -9.72
CA MET A 75 -0.13 -2.20 -8.60
C MET A 75 -0.93 -3.45 -8.99
N LYS A 76 -1.63 -3.43 -10.13
CA LYS A 76 -2.42 -4.59 -10.58
C LYS A 76 -1.55 -5.81 -10.86
N THR A 77 -0.38 -5.61 -11.46
CA THR A 77 0.58 -6.68 -11.72
C THR A 77 1.05 -7.31 -10.41
N ALA A 78 1.51 -6.49 -9.45
CA ALA A 78 2.00 -6.96 -8.16
C ALA A 78 0.92 -7.67 -7.34
N TYR A 79 -0.34 -7.23 -7.39
CA TYR A 79 -1.45 -7.88 -6.68
C TYR A 79 -1.91 -9.18 -7.33
N SER A 80 -1.85 -9.28 -8.66
CA SER A 80 -2.21 -10.50 -9.39
C SER A 80 -1.18 -11.63 -9.24
N ALA A 81 0.09 -11.27 -9.04
CA ALA A 81 1.15 -12.22 -8.69
C ALA A 81 0.99 -12.82 -7.28
N ALA A 82 0.05 -12.30 -6.49
CA ALA A 82 -0.22 -12.74 -5.14
C ALA A 82 -1.44 -13.70 -5.15
N PRO A 83 -1.36 -14.93 -4.63
CA PRO A 83 -2.43 -15.94 -4.74
C PRO A 83 -3.77 -15.39 -4.23
N VAL A 84 -4.84 -15.46 -5.02
CA VAL A 84 -6.15 -14.83 -4.70
C VAL A 84 -6.65 -15.28 -3.32
N PRO A 85 -7.02 -14.36 -2.39
CA PRO A 85 -7.69 -14.74 -1.15
C PRO A 85 -9.08 -15.30 -1.49
N GLU A 86 -9.44 -16.41 -0.86
CA GLU A 86 -10.65 -17.22 -1.12
C GLU A 86 -11.96 -16.47 -0.82
N ASP A 87 -11.84 -15.29 -0.22
CA ASP A 87 -12.90 -14.50 0.41
C ASP A 87 -13.61 -13.52 -0.55
N TYR A 88 -13.22 -13.48 -1.82
CA TYR A 88 -13.85 -12.65 -2.87
C TYR A 88 -14.49 -13.51 -3.98
N GLN A 89 -15.41 -14.40 -3.60
CA GLN A 89 -16.35 -15.08 -4.49
C GLN A 89 -17.79 -14.65 -4.21
#